data_AF-A0A949M065-F1
#
_entry.id   AF-A0A949M065-F1
#
_cell.length_a   1.000
_cell.length_b   1.000
_cell.length_c   1.000
_cell.angle_alpha   90.00
_cell.angle_beta   90.00
_cell.angle_gamma   90.00
#
_symmetry.space_group_name_H-M   'P 1'
#
loop_
_entity.id
_entity.type
_entity.pdbx_description
1 polymer ?
#
loop_
_entity_poly.entity_id
_entity_poly.type
_entity_poly.pdbx_seq_one_letter_code
_entity_poly.pdbx_strand_id
1 'polypeptide(L)'
;TFVGIHMVSLMLDPFVRFTVGDLLVPFASTQYRPGAVAWGVVAFYLLLAVEVTSLLKKRLPVGLWRQVHLTSYVLYAMATVHLLTAGTDRFNPALRWSVLVTVGAVVFFAAYRVVGPGRAASVRSGRRPTSATGPAVAARSAPEGSAPEGAATAAPDGPTGD
;
A
#
# COMPACT_ATOMS: atom_id res chain seq x y z
N THR A 1 20.40 -3.92 -3.95
CA THR A 1 21.87 -4.05 -4.02
C THR A 1 22.40 -5.32 -3.37
N PHE A 2 22.14 -5.59 -2.08
CA PHE A 2 22.64 -6.78 -1.37
C PHE A 2 22.39 -8.11 -2.11
N VAL A 3 21.15 -8.37 -2.54
CA VAL A 3 20.81 -9.63 -3.22
C VAL A 3 21.55 -9.77 -4.56
N GLY A 4 21.76 -8.67 -5.28
CA GLY A 4 22.57 -8.69 -6.50
C GLY A 4 24.02 -9.09 -6.22
N ILE A 5 24.62 -8.53 -5.16
CA ILE A 5 25.97 -8.91 -4.72
C ILE A 5 26.00 -10.39 -4.33
N HIS A 6 25.03 -10.85 -3.52
CA HIS A 6 24.92 -12.25 -3.11
C HIS A 6 24.87 -13.21 -4.30
N MET A 7 24.05 -12.91 -5.32
CA MET A 7 23.97 -13.71 -6.54
C MET A 7 25.29 -13.76 -7.31
N VAL A 8 25.94 -12.60 -7.51
CA VAL A 8 27.23 -12.53 -8.19
C VAL A 8 28.29 -13.33 -7.43
N SER A 9 28.29 -13.26 -6.10
CA SER A 9 29.19 -14.07 -5.26
C SER A 9 28.95 -15.58 -5.44
N LEU A 10 27.69 -16.03 -5.55
CA LEU A 10 27.38 -17.45 -5.81
C LEU A 10 27.85 -17.91 -7.19
N MET A 11 27.74 -17.06 -8.21
CA MET A 11 28.22 -17.37 -9.56
C MET A 11 29.75 -17.47 -9.64
N LEU A 12 30.45 -16.77 -8.75
CA LEU A 12 31.91 -16.82 -8.62
C LEU A 12 32.39 -17.95 -7.69
N ASP A 13 31.48 -18.66 -7.03
CA ASP A 13 31.82 -19.74 -6.09
C ASP A 13 32.18 -21.04 -6.86
N PRO A 14 33.44 -21.51 -6.80
CA PRO A 14 33.86 -22.73 -7.48
C PRO A 14 33.26 -24.01 -6.87
N PHE A 15 32.74 -23.95 -5.63
CA PHE A 15 32.17 -25.09 -4.94
C PHE A 15 30.75 -25.40 -5.42
N VAL A 16 29.92 -24.36 -5.57
CA VAL A 16 28.51 -24.50 -5.97
C VAL A 16 28.33 -24.50 -7.49
N ARG A 17 29.24 -23.85 -8.25
CA ARG A 17 29.17 -23.70 -9.72
C ARG A 17 27.81 -23.21 -10.21
N PHE A 18 27.30 -22.17 -9.58
CA PHE A 18 25.95 -21.66 -9.81
C PHE A 18 25.84 -20.95 -11.17
N THR A 19 24.79 -21.26 -11.93
CA THR A 19 24.56 -20.71 -13.29
C THR A 19 23.32 -19.82 -13.36
N VAL A 20 23.19 -19.04 -14.44
CA VAL A 20 21.98 -18.21 -14.68
C VAL A 20 20.72 -19.08 -14.83
N GLY A 21 20.85 -20.31 -15.32
CA GLY A 21 19.72 -21.24 -15.40
C GLY A 21 19.14 -21.59 -14.02
N ASP A 22 19.99 -21.66 -13.00
CA ASP A 22 19.60 -21.95 -11.61
C ASP A 22 18.80 -20.79 -10.97
N LEU A 23 18.89 -19.58 -11.53
CA LEU A 23 18.09 -18.42 -11.11
C LEU A 23 16.70 -18.40 -11.76
N LEU A 24 16.53 -19.04 -12.91
CA LEU A 24 15.33 -18.91 -13.73
C LEU A 24 14.36 -20.07 -13.54
N VAL A 25 14.84 -21.23 -13.10
CA VAL A 25 14.03 -22.44 -12.97
C VAL A 25 14.21 -23.02 -11.56
N PRO A 26 13.15 -23.00 -10.72
CA PRO A 26 13.17 -23.72 -9.45
C PRO A 26 13.53 -25.19 -9.69
N PHE A 27 14.42 -25.75 -8.86
CA PHE A 27 14.95 -27.12 -8.98
C PHE A 27 15.91 -27.40 -10.15
N ALA A 28 16.31 -26.41 -10.95
CA ALA A 28 17.33 -26.63 -11.98
C ALA A 28 18.73 -26.90 -11.40
N SER A 29 18.99 -26.45 -10.17
CA SER A 29 20.26 -26.68 -9.49
C SER A 29 20.41 -28.14 -9.06
N THR A 30 20.87 -28.98 -9.97
CA THR A 30 21.05 -30.43 -9.73
C THR A 30 22.23 -30.75 -8.80
N GLN A 31 23.19 -29.83 -8.68
CA GLN A 31 24.47 -30.08 -7.98
C GLN A 31 24.46 -29.72 -6.49
N TYR A 32 23.60 -28.79 -6.04
CA TYR A 32 23.61 -28.30 -4.66
C TYR A 32 22.20 -28.03 -4.12
N ARG A 33 21.76 -28.86 -3.16
CA ARG A 33 20.53 -28.71 -2.35
C ARG A 33 19.33 -28.07 -3.11
N PRO A 34 18.79 -28.73 -4.14
CA PRO A 34 17.79 -28.16 -5.05
C PRO A 34 16.55 -27.59 -4.36
N GLY A 35 16.08 -28.25 -3.30
CA GLY A 35 14.94 -27.76 -2.52
C GLY A 35 15.23 -26.44 -1.80
N ALA A 36 16.44 -26.28 -1.25
CA ALA A 36 16.83 -25.04 -0.57
C ALA A 36 16.98 -23.89 -1.57
N VAL A 37 17.58 -24.15 -2.74
CA VAL A 37 17.74 -23.16 -3.81
C VAL A 37 16.38 -22.71 -4.35
N ALA A 38 15.43 -23.64 -4.53
CA ALA A 38 14.07 -23.30 -5.01
C ALA A 38 13.38 -22.27 -4.11
N TRP A 39 13.49 -22.39 -2.78
CA TRP A 39 12.97 -21.37 -1.85
C TRP A 39 13.62 -20.00 -2.06
N GLY A 40 14.93 -19.96 -2.32
CA GLY A 40 15.67 -18.74 -2.62
C GLY A 40 15.23 -18.08 -3.93
N VAL A 41 15.01 -18.88 -4.99
CA VAL A 41 14.53 -18.39 -6.30
C VAL A 41 13.13 -17.79 -6.18
N VAL A 42 12.20 -18.47 -5.50
CA VAL A 42 10.85 -17.94 -5.28
C VAL A 42 10.88 -16.67 -4.43
N ALA A 43 11.70 -16.64 -3.37
CA ALA A 43 11.92 -15.44 -2.57
C ALA A 43 12.49 -14.30 -3.45
N PHE A 44 13.44 -14.57 -4.33
CA PHE A 44 13.98 -13.56 -5.24
C PHE A 44 12.90 -12.94 -6.14
N TYR A 45 11.99 -13.73 -6.70
CA TYR A 45 10.88 -13.21 -7.50
C TYR A 45 9.90 -12.36 -6.69
N LEU A 46 9.57 -12.79 -5.46
CA LEU A 46 8.74 -11.98 -4.58
C LEU A 46 9.41 -10.65 -4.22
N LEU A 47 10.72 -10.66 -3.94
CA LEU A 47 11.47 -9.44 -3.70
C LEU A 47 11.44 -8.52 -4.92
N LEU A 48 11.66 -9.05 -6.11
CA LEU A 48 11.62 -8.27 -7.35
C LEU A 48 10.24 -7.66 -7.58
N ALA A 49 9.17 -8.43 -7.34
CA ALA A 49 7.80 -7.93 -7.45
C ALA A 49 7.52 -6.80 -6.45
N VAL A 50 7.93 -6.96 -5.18
CA VAL A 50 7.77 -5.93 -4.14
C VAL A 50 8.60 -4.67 -4.46
N GLU A 51 9.84 -4.84 -4.93
CA GLU A 51 10.74 -3.73 -5.27
C GLU A 51 10.18 -2.93 -6.45
N VAL A 52 9.84 -3.60 -7.56
CA VAL A 52 9.29 -2.97 -8.76
C VAL A 52 7.97 -2.26 -8.44
N THR A 53 7.06 -2.91 -7.72
CA THR A 53 5.78 -2.26 -7.34
C THR A 53 5.96 -1.10 -6.36
N SER A 54 7.01 -1.12 -5.53
CA SER A 54 7.33 -0.01 -4.63
C SER A 54 7.91 1.18 -5.39
N LEU A 55 8.78 0.95 -6.37
CA LEU A 55 9.28 2.00 -7.27
C LEU A 55 8.13 2.62 -8.10
N LEU A 56 7.20 1.78 -8.54
CA LEU A 56 6.05 2.18 -9.33
C LEU A 56 4.83 2.63 -8.50
N LYS A 57 4.98 2.77 -7.18
CA LYS A 57 3.89 3.11 -6.25
C LYS A 57 3.07 4.33 -6.68
N LYS A 58 3.72 5.36 -7.27
CA LYS A 58 3.05 6.59 -7.73
C LYS A 58 2.09 6.37 -8.91
N ARG A 59 2.23 5.25 -9.64
CA ARG A 59 1.44 4.89 -10.82
C ARG A 59 0.41 3.80 -10.54
N LEU A 60 0.44 3.20 -9.34
CA LEU A 60 -0.39 2.04 -9.00
C LEU A 60 -1.51 2.42 -8.01
N PRO A 61 -2.67 1.76 -8.09
CA PRO A 61 -3.72 1.93 -7.10
C PRO A 61 -3.22 1.45 -5.72
N VAL A 62 -3.48 2.26 -4.70
CA VAL A 62 -2.98 2.04 -3.33
C VAL A 62 -3.35 0.67 -2.77
N GLY A 63 -4.54 0.15 -3.15
CA GLY A 63 -4.99 -1.18 -2.76
C GLY A 63 -4.09 -2.30 -3.28
N LEU A 64 -3.77 -2.27 -4.58
CA LEU A 64 -2.91 -3.28 -5.22
C LEU A 64 -1.48 -3.19 -4.69
N TRP A 65 -0.92 -1.98 -4.60
CA TRP A 65 0.41 -1.77 -4.01
C TRP A 65 0.49 -2.36 -2.60
N ARG A 66 -0.55 -2.15 -1.78
CA ARG A 66 -0.59 -2.67 -0.42
C ARG A 66 -0.69 -4.20 -0.38
N GLN A 67 -1.45 -4.82 -1.29
CA GLN A 67 -1.53 -6.29 -1.40
C GLN A 67 -0.19 -6.90 -1.79
N VAL A 68 0.48 -6.33 -2.80
CA VAL A 68 1.81 -6.80 -3.21
C VAL A 68 2.81 -6.56 -2.08
N HIS A 69 2.78 -5.40 -1.43
CA HIS A 69 3.71 -5.13 -0.33
C HIS A 69 3.52 -6.09 0.86
N LEU A 70 2.30 -6.58 1.10
CA LEU A 70 2.02 -7.61 2.12
C LEU A 70 2.69 -8.95 1.82
N THR A 71 3.01 -9.26 0.56
CA THR A 71 3.76 -10.48 0.24
C THR A 71 5.19 -10.45 0.80
N SER A 72 5.68 -9.29 1.27
CA SER A 72 6.96 -9.19 1.99
C SER A 72 7.05 -10.09 3.24
N TYR A 73 5.91 -10.40 3.87
CA TYR A 73 5.88 -11.38 4.97
C TYR A 73 6.16 -12.81 4.49
N VAL A 74 5.61 -13.18 3.33
CA VAL A 74 5.86 -14.47 2.69
C VAL A 74 7.30 -14.55 2.21
N LEU A 75 7.80 -13.47 1.58
CA LEU A 75 9.20 -13.31 1.21
C LEU A 75 10.14 -13.56 2.39
N TYR A 76 9.87 -12.93 3.54
CA TYR A 76 10.67 -13.12 4.74
C TYR A 76 10.67 -14.59 5.18
N ALA A 77 9.51 -15.24 5.25
CA ALA A 77 9.40 -16.65 5.62
C ALA A 77 10.20 -17.56 4.67
N MET A 78 10.08 -17.35 3.35
CA MET A 78 10.81 -18.13 2.35
C MET A 78 12.33 -17.90 2.46
N ALA A 79 12.77 -16.66 2.67
CA ALA A 79 14.19 -16.34 2.88
C ALA A 79 14.73 -17.00 4.16
N THR A 80 13.94 -17.06 5.24
CA THR A 80 14.32 -17.78 6.47
C THR A 80 14.43 -19.29 6.23
N VAL A 81 13.48 -19.89 5.49
CA VAL A 81 13.55 -21.31 5.11
C VAL A 81 14.78 -21.57 4.25
N HIS A 82 15.05 -20.71 3.27
CA HIS A 82 16.25 -20.80 2.43
C HIS A 82 17.53 -20.75 3.29
N LEU A 83 17.66 -19.78 4.19
CA LEU A 83 18.80 -19.66 5.11
C LEU A 83 19.03 -20.94 5.94
N LEU A 84 17.97 -21.48 6.53
CA LEU A 84 18.05 -22.66 7.40
C LEU A 84 18.35 -23.97 6.64
N THR A 85 17.92 -24.06 5.38
CA THR A 85 18.04 -25.28 4.57
C THR A 85 19.28 -25.29 3.68
N ALA A 86 19.74 -24.12 3.23
CA ALA A 86 20.95 -23.95 2.44
C ALA A 86 22.23 -23.90 3.31
N GLY A 87 22.14 -23.34 4.52
CA GLY A 87 23.29 -23.16 5.41
C GLY A 87 23.79 -24.48 6.01
N THR A 88 25.10 -24.70 5.95
CA THR A 88 25.79 -25.79 6.66
C THR A 88 25.77 -25.59 8.17
N ASP A 89 25.73 -24.33 8.62
CA ASP A 89 25.83 -23.94 10.03
C ASP A 89 24.48 -23.92 10.77
N ARG A 90 23.48 -24.68 10.31
CA ARG A 90 22.13 -24.73 10.91
C ARG A 90 22.09 -25.13 12.40
N PHE A 91 23.18 -25.69 12.90
CA PHE A 91 23.36 -26.06 14.31
C PHE A 91 24.08 -24.99 15.14
N ASN A 92 24.60 -23.94 14.51
CA ASN A 92 25.24 -22.84 15.20
C ASN A 92 24.22 -22.11 16.09
N PRO A 93 24.47 -22.02 17.42
CA PRO A 93 23.54 -21.38 18.34
C PRO A 93 23.34 -19.90 18.03
N ALA A 94 24.35 -19.19 17.53
CA ALA A 94 24.23 -17.78 17.17
C ALA A 94 23.20 -17.59 16.04
N LEU A 95 23.28 -18.39 14.98
CA LEU A 95 22.32 -18.37 13.88
C LEU A 95 20.89 -18.64 14.36
N ARG A 96 20.71 -19.65 15.23
CA ARG A 96 19.40 -20.01 15.77
C ARG A 96 18.81 -18.89 16.61
N TRP A 97 19.60 -18.27 17.49
CA TRP A 97 19.14 -17.12 18.27
C TRP A 97 18.76 -15.95 17.39
N SER A 98 19.56 -15.63 16.36
CA SER A 98 19.22 -14.57 15.41
C SER A 98 17.90 -14.86 14.67
N VAL A 99 17.69 -16.09 14.22
CA VAL A 99 16.44 -16.50 13.57
C VAL A 99 15.26 -16.40 14.54
N LEU A 100 15.38 -16.92 15.77
CA LEU A 100 14.31 -16.87 16.77
C LEU A 100 13.92 -15.43 17.11
N VAL A 101 14.90 -14.55 17.33
CA VAL A 101 14.66 -13.14 17.66
C VAL A 101 13.99 -12.42 16.50
N THR A 102 14.49 -12.58 15.28
CA THR A 102 13.93 -11.90 14.11
C THR A 102 12.54 -12.41 13.74
N VAL A 103 12.32 -13.71 13.75
CA VAL A 103 10.99 -14.30 13.50
C VAL A 103 10.01 -13.88 14.59
N GLY A 104 10.43 -13.94 15.86
CA GLY A 104 9.63 -13.51 17.00
C GLY A 104 9.22 -12.04 16.88
N ALA A 105 10.15 -11.15 16.53
CA ALA A 105 9.87 -9.74 16.31
C ALA A 105 8.86 -9.53 15.16
N VAL A 106 9.08 -10.18 14.01
CA VAL A 106 8.17 -10.07 12.84
C VAL A 106 6.75 -10.53 13.21
N VAL A 107 6.61 -11.68 13.87
CA VAL A 107 5.32 -12.21 14.30
C VAL A 107 4.66 -11.28 15.32
N PHE A 108 5.42 -10.82 16.32
CA PHE A 108 4.92 -9.90 17.34
C PHE A 108 4.40 -8.60 16.72
N PHE A 109 5.20 -7.94 15.88
CA PHE A 109 4.79 -6.68 15.24
C PHE A 109 3.65 -6.89 14.23
N ALA A 110 3.63 -8.02 13.50
CA ALA A 110 2.51 -8.36 12.63
C ALA A 110 1.21 -8.56 13.41
N ALA A 111 1.26 -9.31 14.52
CA ALA A 111 0.11 -9.52 15.41
C ALA A 111 -0.35 -8.19 16.03
N TYR A 112 0.58 -7.38 16.54
CA TYR A 112 0.30 -6.04 17.06
C TYR A 112 -0.33 -5.14 15.99
N ARG A 113 0.10 -5.24 14.73
CA ARG A 113 -0.46 -4.45 13.63
C ARG A 113 -1.89 -4.87 13.23
N VAL A 114 -2.22 -6.15 13.40
CA VAL A 114 -3.54 -6.73 13.07
C VAL A 114 -4.53 -6.51 14.22
N VAL A 115 -4.10 -6.73 15.47
CA VAL A 115 -4.93 -6.66 16.68
C VAL A 115 -4.96 -5.24 17.28
N GLY A 116 -3.93 -4.44 17.07
CA GLY A 116 -3.80 -3.11 17.65
C GLY A 116 -4.88 -2.12 17.17
N PRO A 117 -5.20 -1.08 17.97
CA PRO A 117 -6.45 -0.30 17.87
C PRO A 117 -6.68 0.55 16.58
N GLY A 118 -5.90 0.39 15.51
CA GLY A 118 -5.75 1.39 14.45
C GLY A 118 -6.62 1.23 13.18
N ARG A 119 -7.70 0.44 13.17
CA ARG A 119 -8.57 0.31 11.98
C ARG A 119 -10.08 0.44 12.19
N ALA A 120 -10.57 0.35 13.42
CA ALA A 120 -11.99 0.55 13.69
C ALA A 120 -12.41 2.03 13.53
N ALA A 121 -11.47 2.97 13.66
CA ALA A 121 -11.75 4.41 13.58
C ALA A 121 -11.92 4.95 12.15
N SER A 122 -11.27 4.36 11.13
CA SER A 122 -11.29 4.93 9.76
C SER A 122 -12.52 4.54 8.94
N VAL A 123 -13.21 3.46 9.29
CA VAL A 123 -14.45 3.02 8.60
C VAL A 123 -15.66 3.86 9.04
N ARG A 124 -15.63 4.42 10.26
CA ARG A 124 -16.75 5.20 10.81
C ARG A 124 -16.78 6.66 10.31
N SER A 125 -15.64 7.23 9.91
CA SER A 125 -15.59 8.59 9.35
C SER A 125 -16.05 8.70 7.88
N GLY A 126 -16.24 7.57 7.19
CA GLY A 126 -16.75 7.54 5.80
C GLY A 126 -18.28 7.60 5.69
N ARG A 127 -19.02 7.48 6.80
CA ARG A 127 -20.48 7.59 6.83
C ARG A 127 -20.88 8.90 7.50
N ARG A 128 -20.49 10.01 6.90
CA ARG A 128 -21.17 11.29 7.14
C ARG A 128 -22.53 11.15 6.44
N PRO A 129 -23.67 11.15 7.16
CA PRO A 129 -24.95 11.27 6.47
C PRO A 129 -24.92 12.63 5.79
N THR A 130 -24.88 12.63 4.46
CA THR A 130 -25.37 13.75 3.67
C THR A 130 -26.86 13.86 3.94
N SER A 131 -27.23 14.50 5.05
CA SER A 131 -28.52 15.14 5.21
C SER A 131 -28.50 16.38 4.31
N ALA A 132 -28.52 16.14 3.00
CA ALA A 132 -28.79 17.13 1.99
C ALA A 132 -30.30 17.09 1.69
N THR A 133 -31.05 17.82 2.51
CA THR A 133 -32.35 18.39 2.15
C THR A 133 -32.22 19.85 2.62
N GLY A 134 -31.49 20.71 1.91
CA GLY A 134 -31.91 21.39 0.68
C GLY A 134 -32.34 22.81 1.06
N PRO A 135 -31.70 23.89 0.56
CA PRO A 135 -32.19 25.24 0.81
C PRO A 135 -33.47 25.45 0.00
N ALA A 136 -34.62 25.37 0.68
CA ALA A 136 -35.91 25.78 0.13
C ALA A 136 -35.96 27.33 0.07
N VAL A 137 -35.24 27.89 -0.90
CA VAL A 137 -35.49 29.24 -1.41
C VAL A 137 -35.91 29.08 -2.87
N ALA A 138 -37.22 28.95 -3.10
CA ALA A 138 -37.92 29.59 -4.22
C ALA A 138 -39.42 29.25 -4.20
N ALA A 139 -40.21 30.32 -4.15
CA ALA A 139 -41.50 30.49 -4.82
C ALA A 139 -42.72 29.73 -4.27
N ARG A 140 -43.54 30.50 -3.52
CA ARG A 140 -45.01 30.51 -3.33
C ARG A 140 -45.24 31.12 -1.94
N SER A 141 -45.81 32.30 -1.70
CA SER A 141 -47.03 32.91 -2.24
C SER A 141 -47.15 34.33 -1.65
N ALA A 142 -47.55 35.35 -2.43
CA ALA A 142 -48.51 36.39 -2.02
C ALA A 142 -48.72 37.43 -3.14
N PRO A 143 -49.94 37.59 -3.66
CA PRO A 143 -50.33 38.68 -4.56
C PRO A 143 -50.76 39.93 -3.77
N GLU A 144 -50.35 41.09 -4.29
CA GLU A 144 -51.18 42.28 -4.56
C GLU A 144 -52.46 42.53 -3.72
N GLY A 145 -52.48 43.66 -2.99
CA GLY A 145 -53.71 44.41 -2.72
C GLY A 145 -53.90 44.98 -1.31
N SER A 146 -53.63 46.28 -1.14
CA SER A 146 -54.23 47.28 -0.20
C SER A 146 -53.14 48.30 0.19
N ALA A 147 -53.19 49.62 -0.02
CA ALA A 147 -54.30 50.57 -0.21
C ALA A 147 -53.76 51.88 -0.84
N PRO A 148 -54.61 52.80 -1.33
CA PRO A 148 -54.20 54.13 -1.76
C PRO A 148 -54.25 55.11 -0.59
N GLU A 149 -53.14 55.80 -0.30
CA GLU A 149 -53.13 56.96 0.59
C GLU A 149 -52.63 58.17 -0.20
N GLY A 150 -53.55 59.11 -0.41
CA GLY A 150 -53.33 60.31 -1.19
C GLY A 150 -52.23 61.17 -0.59
N ALA A 151 -51.26 61.52 -1.41
CA ALA A 151 -50.31 62.57 -1.11
C ALA A 151 -50.04 63.39 -2.38
N ALA A 152 -50.51 64.62 -2.32
CA ALA A 152 -49.93 65.81 -2.94
C ALA A 152 -49.81 65.86 -4.47
N THR A 153 -50.86 66.43 -5.07
CA THR A 153 -50.80 67.29 -6.25
C THR A 153 -49.67 68.33 -6.11
N ALA A 154 -48.65 68.25 -6.98
CA ALA A 154 -47.73 69.34 -7.26
C ALA A 154 -47.61 69.49 -8.79
N ALA A 155 -47.78 70.73 -9.24
CA ALA A 155 -48.08 71.15 -10.61
C ALA A 155 -46.97 70.89 -11.64
N PRO A 156 -47.31 70.84 -12.94
CA PRO A 156 -46.37 71.05 -14.03
C PRO A 156 -46.39 72.51 -14.49
N ASP A 157 -45.23 73.05 -14.84
CA ASP A 157 -44.98 74.10 -15.84
C ASP A 157 -43.44 74.20 -15.91
N GLY A 158 -42.74 73.71 -16.94
CA GLY A 158 -42.83 74.09 -18.35
C GLY A 158 -41.63 75.01 -18.67
N PRO A 159 -40.69 74.64 -19.55
CA PRO A 159 -39.63 75.55 -19.99
C PRO A 159 -40.07 76.34 -21.25
N THR A 160 -39.37 77.46 -21.54
CA THR A 160 -39.13 78.13 -22.87
C THR A 160 -39.72 79.54 -23.16
N GLY A 161 -38.86 80.40 -23.75
CA GLY A 161 -39.13 81.65 -24.53
C GLY A 161 -39.31 82.92 -23.69
N ASP A 162 -38.62 84.05 -23.87
CA ASP A 162 -37.80 84.64 -24.96
C ASP A 162 -36.57 85.38 -24.42
#